data_AF-A0A7H0HNG1-F1
#
_entry.id   AF-A0A7H0HNG1-F1
#
_cell.length_a   1.000
_cell.length_b   1.000
_cell.length_c   1.000
_cell.angle_alpha   90.00
_cell.angle_beta   90.00
_cell.angle_gamma   90.00
#
_symmetry.space_group_name_H-M   'P 1'
#
loop_
_entity.id
_entity.type
_entity.pdbx_description
1 polymer ?
#
loop_
_entity_poly.entity_id
_entity_poly.type
_entity_poly.pdbx_seq_one_letter_code
_entity_poly.pdbx_strand_id
1 'polypeptide(L)'
;MRSHRVVPGIAVGILAPALLLATPYAAAAAAPPAVTVPSVSSASSTAEDPDTDDLRVAIARILADPDSGRRVTREANALLDADDPAAMRAWLETGYRIAQGEDDRVAISGLLADPDSGRRVIAEVNALLDADDTDAMRAWLETGYRIAQAEDDRVAIARLLADPTISPALRAAANAALDDNTPEALRHFLEVGRYELV
;
A
#
# COMPACT_ATOMS: atom_id res chain seq x y z
N MET A 1 35.42 7.68 -29.29
CA MET A 1 35.28 9.15 -29.18
C MET A 1 35.09 9.48 -27.71
N ARG A 2 36.07 10.17 -27.12
CA ARG A 2 36.10 10.55 -25.69
C ARG A 2 35.58 11.97 -25.57
N SER A 3 34.63 12.21 -24.67
CA SER A 3 34.15 13.55 -24.35
C SER A 3 34.54 13.90 -22.92
N HIS A 4 35.59 14.71 -22.81
CA HIS A 4 35.96 15.45 -21.59
C HIS A 4 35.08 16.69 -21.48
N ARG A 5 34.59 17.02 -20.29
CA ARG A 5 34.21 18.39 -19.94
C ARG A 5 34.72 18.75 -18.54
N VAL A 6 35.34 19.92 -18.49
CA VAL A 6 36.10 20.55 -17.42
C VAL A 6 35.28 21.74 -16.86
N VAL A 7 35.56 22.06 -15.59
CA VAL A 7 35.00 23.08 -14.65
C VAL A 7 35.20 24.55 -15.13
N PRO A 8 34.48 25.57 -14.59
CA PRO A 8 34.91 26.36 -13.41
C PRO A 8 33.71 26.74 -12.47
N GLY A 9 33.78 27.12 -11.18
CA GLY A 9 34.81 27.74 -10.35
C GLY A 9 34.67 29.26 -10.33
N ILE A 10 34.17 29.89 -9.24
CA ILE A 10 34.52 31.24 -8.72
C ILE A 10 33.80 31.50 -7.37
N ALA A 11 34.59 31.97 -6.41
CA ALA A 11 34.25 32.40 -5.05
C ALA A 11 33.86 33.89 -4.99
N VAL A 12 33.35 34.38 -3.85
CA VAL A 12 33.68 35.69 -3.21
C VAL A 12 32.89 35.79 -1.89
N GLY A 13 33.61 35.90 -0.77
CA GLY A 13 33.07 36.45 0.48
C GLY A 13 33.36 37.95 0.57
N ILE A 14 32.83 38.64 1.59
CA ILE A 14 33.49 39.75 2.33
C ILE A 14 32.52 40.45 3.30
N LEU A 15 33.05 40.72 4.50
CA LEU A 15 32.78 41.78 5.48
C LEU A 15 31.40 42.02 6.08
N ALA A 16 31.39 41.94 7.41
CA ALA A 16 30.59 42.77 8.31
C ALA A 16 30.94 44.27 8.21
N PRO A 17 30.07 45.14 8.75
CA PRO A 17 30.56 46.04 9.80
C PRO A 17 29.61 46.14 11.00
N ALA A 18 30.22 46.22 12.18
CA ALA A 18 29.61 46.72 13.41
C ALA A 18 29.62 48.26 13.40
N LEU A 19 28.58 48.89 13.95
CA LEU A 19 28.66 50.25 14.51
C LEU A 19 27.55 50.47 15.57
N LEU A 20 28.04 50.68 16.79
CA LEU A 20 27.34 51.13 18.00
C LEU A 20 26.98 52.61 17.92
N LEU A 21 25.97 53.01 18.73
CA LEU A 21 25.80 54.25 19.52
C LEU A 21 24.45 54.97 19.32
N ALA A 22 23.61 54.97 20.37
CA ALA A 22 23.07 56.19 21.01
C ALA A 22 21.95 55.85 22.01
N THR A 23 22.23 56.03 23.30
CA THR A 23 21.27 56.31 24.39
C THR A 23 21.10 57.84 24.53
N PRO A 24 20.18 58.39 25.36
CA PRO A 24 18.86 57.97 25.85
C PRO A 24 17.79 59.09 25.69
N TYR A 25 16.48 58.80 25.80
CA TYR A 25 15.52 59.83 26.27
C TYR A 25 14.28 59.19 26.89
N ALA A 26 14.09 59.43 28.19
CA ALA A 26 12.91 59.10 28.94
C ALA A 26 11.94 60.29 28.92
N ALA A 27 10.70 60.07 28.52
CA ALA A 27 9.58 60.95 28.82
C ALA A 27 8.32 60.10 29.06
N ALA A 28 7.80 60.21 30.27
CA ALA A 28 6.63 59.49 30.77
C ALA A 28 5.33 59.95 30.11
N ALA A 29 4.41 59.02 29.84
CA ALA A 29 2.97 59.19 30.12
C ALA A 29 2.17 57.91 29.76
N ALA A 30 1.25 57.56 30.66
CA ALA A 30 0.06 56.72 30.49
C ALA A 30 0.25 55.19 30.41
N ALA A 31 0.01 54.55 31.56
CA ALA A 31 -0.39 53.15 31.65
C ALA A 31 -1.85 52.95 31.23
N PRO A 32 -2.14 51.95 30.38
CA PRO A 32 -3.35 51.14 30.48
C PRO A 32 -3.01 49.73 31.01
N PRO A 33 -3.96 49.00 31.62
CA PRO A 33 -3.70 47.77 32.36
C PRO A 33 -3.19 46.65 31.46
N ALA A 34 -2.27 45.85 32.01
CA ALA A 34 -1.79 44.62 31.41
C ALA A 34 -2.95 43.67 31.13
N VAL A 35 -3.27 43.50 29.85
CA VAL A 35 -4.06 42.37 29.38
C VAL A 35 -3.08 41.21 29.27
N THR A 36 -3.04 40.36 30.28
CA THR A 36 -2.40 39.05 30.21
C THR A 36 -3.09 38.26 29.10
N VAL A 37 -2.48 38.22 27.91
CA VAL A 37 -2.80 37.21 26.92
C VAL A 37 -2.47 35.86 27.56
N PRO A 38 -3.45 34.94 27.74
CA PRO A 38 -3.12 33.60 28.16
C PRO A 38 -2.21 33.03 27.07
N SER A 39 -0.97 32.74 27.44
CA SER A 39 -0.13 31.87 26.64
C SER A 39 -0.88 30.56 26.56
N VAL A 40 -1.51 30.30 25.42
CA VAL A 40 -2.03 28.97 25.10
C VAL A 40 -0.80 28.08 25.12
N SER A 41 -0.61 27.38 26.24
CA SER A 41 0.26 26.24 26.28
C SER A 41 -0.25 25.33 25.18
N SER A 42 0.46 25.29 24.06
CA SER A 42 0.30 24.23 23.08
C SER A 42 0.42 22.96 23.90
N ALA A 43 -0.71 22.30 24.14
CA ALA A 43 -0.74 20.95 24.65
C ALA A 43 0.13 20.17 23.68
N SER A 44 1.38 19.94 24.06
CA SER A 44 2.17 18.88 23.47
C SER A 44 1.35 17.64 23.79
N SER A 45 0.60 17.17 22.81
CA SER A 45 0.13 15.79 22.78
C SER A 45 1.40 14.97 22.88
N THR A 46 1.77 14.62 24.12
CA THR A 46 2.74 13.57 24.38
C THR A 46 2.07 12.37 23.73
N ALA A 47 2.59 11.92 22.59
CA ALA A 47 2.18 10.64 22.06
C ALA A 47 2.55 9.64 23.15
N GLU A 48 1.56 9.23 23.95
CA GLU A 48 1.75 8.18 24.92
C GLU A 48 2.20 6.95 24.13
N ASP A 49 3.34 6.41 24.52
CA ASP A 49 3.86 5.17 23.95
C ASP A 49 2.78 4.09 24.14
N PRO A 50 2.38 3.34 23.09
CA PRO A 50 1.31 2.37 23.22
C PRO A 50 1.67 1.34 24.30
N ASP A 51 0.67 1.07 25.14
CA ASP A 51 0.79 0.04 26.17
C ASP A 51 0.96 -1.35 25.52
N THR A 52 1.48 -2.31 26.29
CA THR A 52 1.73 -3.67 25.76
C THR A 52 0.45 -4.33 25.25
N ASP A 53 -0.68 -4.10 25.93
CA ASP A 53 -1.97 -4.65 25.50
C ASP A 53 -2.43 -4.06 24.16
N ASP A 54 -2.17 -2.78 23.91
CA ASP A 54 -2.48 -2.16 22.61
C ASP A 54 -1.63 -2.76 21.48
N LEU A 55 -0.34 -3.04 21.76
CA LEU A 55 0.55 -3.71 20.81
C LEU A 55 0.06 -5.13 20.49
N ARG A 56 -0.35 -5.90 21.52
CA ARG A 56 -0.94 -7.24 21.33
C ARG A 56 -2.22 -7.19 20.52
N VAL A 57 -3.10 -6.22 20.79
CA VAL A 57 -4.35 -6.02 20.04
C VAL A 57 -4.06 -5.65 18.57
N ALA A 58 -3.08 -4.79 18.32
CA ALA A 58 -2.67 -4.42 16.96
C ALA A 58 -2.17 -5.64 16.17
N ILE A 59 -1.32 -6.47 16.77
CA ILE A 59 -0.81 -7.71 16.15
C ILE A 59 -1.95 -8.71 15.94
N ALA A 60 -2.84 -8.89 16.93
CA ALA A 60 -3.99 -9.78 16.80
C ALA A 60 -4.95 -9.34 15.69
N ARG A 61 -5.10 -8.01 15.47
CA ARG A 61 -5.90 -7.48 14.36
C ARG A 61 -5.28 -7.79 13.00
N ILE A 62 -3.95 -7.68 12.88
CA ILE A 62 -3.24 -8.09 11.66
C ILE A 62 -3.48 -9.59 11.42
N LEU A 63 -3.33 -10.44 12.44
CA LEU A 63 -3.58 -11.87 12.34
C LEU A 63 -5.03 -12.24 11.96
N ALA A 64 -5.99 -11.40 12.31
CA ALA A 64 -7.40 -11.60 11.96
C ALA A 64 -7.72 -11.20 10.51
N ASP A 65 -6.81 -10.48 9.84
CA ASP A 65 -6.94 -10.14 8.44
C ASP A 65 -6.72 -11.40 7.57
N PRO A 66 -7.70 -11.82 6.74
CA PRO A 66 -7.52 -12.97 5.85
C PRO A 66 -6.41 -12.77 4.81
N ASP A 67 -6.02 -11.53 4.53
CA ASP A 67 -4.95 -11.18 3.59
C ASP A 67 -3.55 -11.28 4.23
N SER A 68 -3.47 -11.61 5.53
CA SER A 68 -2.18 -11.86 6.19
C SER A 68 -1.48 -13.09 5.62
N GLY A 69 -0.33 -12.84 4.99
CA GLY A 69 0.52 -13.89 4.44
C GLY A 69 1.27 -14.70 5.48
N ARG A 70 1.95 -15.76 5.01
CA ARG A 70 2.60 -16.77 5.86
C ARG A 70 3.69 -16.17 6.74
N ARG A 71 4.48 -15.23 6.22
CA ARG A 71 5.57 -14.61 6.97
C ARG A 71 5.02 -13.69 8.05
N VAL A 72 4.06 -12.84 7.72
CA VAL A 72 3.34 -11.99 8.67
C VAL A 72 2.75 -12.84 9.79
N THR A 73 1.99 -13.90 9.47
CA THR A 73 1.38 -14.77 10.47
C THR A 73 2.41 -15.39 11.40
N ARG A 74 3.51 -15.92 10.85
CA ARG A 74 4.56 -16.57 11.64
C ARG A 74 5.25 -15.59 12.59
N GLU A 75 5.65 -14.41 12.09
CA GLU A 75 6.35 -13.41 12.90
C GLU A 75 5.42 -12.81 13.97
N ALA A 76 4.17 -12.52 13.62
CA ALA A 76 3.16 -12.04 14.56
C ALA A 76 2.91 -13.02 15.71
N ASN A 77 2.75 -14.33 15.42
CA ASN A 77 2.59 -15.33 16.48
C ASN A 77 3.84 -15.43 17.37
N ALA A 78 5.03 -15.42 16.77
CA ALA A 78 6.29 -15.45 17.55
C ALA A 78 6.42 -14.25 18.49
N LEU A 79 5.95 -13.07 18.08
CA LEU A 79 5.94 -11.87 18.93
C LEU A 79 4.95 -11.99 20.08
N LEU A 80 3.75 -12.52 19.83
CA LEU A 80 2.75 -12.76 20.88
C LEU A 80 3.21 -13.83 21.88
N ASP A 81 3.90 -14.87 21.41
CA ASP A 81 4.45 -15.94 22.26
C ASP A 81 5.63 -15.44 23.12
N ALA A 82 6.49 -14.59 22.54
CA ALA A 82 7.64 -14.02 23.24
C ALA A 82 7.24 -12.94 24.26
N ASP A 83 6.09 -12.30 24.04
CA ASP A 83 5.51 -11.28 24.91
C ASP A 83 6.43 -10.08 25.24
N ASP A 84 7.24 -9.67 24.25
CA ASP A 84 8.19 -8.57 24.38
C ASP A 84 7.65 -7.27 23.74
N PRO A 85 7.29 -6.24 24.53
CA PRO A 85 6.72 -4.99 24.02
C PRO A 85 7.68 -4.22 23.11
N ALA A 86 9.00 -4.32 23.33
CA ALA A 86 9.98 -3.63 22.49
C ALA A 86 10.06 -4.28 21.11
N ALA A 87 10.07 -5.62 21.05
CA ALA A 87 10.03 -6.36 19.80
C ALA A 87 8.73 -6.15 19.02
N MET A 88 7.57 -6.15 19.72
CA MET A 88 6.26 -5.89 19.11
C MET A 88 6.23 -4.51 18.45
N ARG A 89 6.70 -3.47 19.14
CA ARG A 89 6.77 -2.10 18.62
C ARG A 89 7.69 -2.00 17.41
N ALA A 90 8.92 -2.52 17.51
CA ALA A 90 9.88 -2.48 16.41
C ALA A 90 9.33 -3.19 15.15
N TRP A 91 8.63 -4.31 15.35
CA TRP A 91 7.99 -5.02 14.25
C TRP A 91 6.84 -4.22 13.64
N LEU A 92 5.92 -3.67 14.45
CA LEU A 92 4.81 -2.86 13.94
C LEU A 92 5.31 -1.62 13.16
N GLU A 93 6.41 -1.01 13.59
CA GLU A 93 7.00 0.16 12.92
C GLU A 93 7.66 -0.18 11.58
N THR A 94 8.36 -1.32 11.51
CA THR A 94 9.24 -1.64 10.37
C THR A 94 9.12 -3.08 9.88
N GLY A 95 9.16 -4.06 10.79
CA GLY A 95 9.15 -5.48 10.47
C GLY A 95 7.91 -5.93 9.70
N TYR A 96 6.73 -5.41 10.05
CA TYR A 96 5.46 -5.74 9.41
C TYR A 96 5.49 -5.45 7.91
N ARG A 97 5.93 -4.25 7.49
CA ARG A 97 6.00 -3.91 6.06
C ARG A 97 6.96 -4.81 5.28
N ILE A 98 8.07 -5.21 5.90
CA ILE A 98 9.06 -6.11 5.30
C ILE A 98 8.48 -7.53 5.17
N ALA A 99 7.81 -8.01 6.22
CA ALA A 99 7.14 -9.31 6.21
C ALA A 99 6.06 -9.36 5.12
N GLN A 100 5.21 -8.34 5.08
CA GLN A 100 4.10 -8.24 4.17
C GLN A 100 4.57 -8.06 2.71
N GLY A 101 5.63 -7.30 2.46
CA GLY A 101 6.20 -7.18 1.10
C GLY A 101 6.79 -8.49 0.57
N GLU A 102 7.35 -9.34 1.44
CA GLU A 102 7.76 -10.70 1.02
C GLU A 102 6.55 -11.58 0.71
N ASP A 103 5.52 -11.53 1.55
CA ASP A 103 4.27 -12.27 1.33
C ASP A 103 3.58 -11.84 0.03
N ASP A 104 3.51 -10.53 -0.27
CA ASP A 104 2.93 -9.99 -1.51
C ASP A 104 3.68 -10.47 -2.75
N ARG A 105 5.02 -10.48 -2.70
CA ARG A 105 5.85 -11.02 -3.80
C ARG A 105 5.57 -12.50 -4.02
N VAL A 106 5.44 -13.28 -2.95
CA VAL A 106 5.13 -14.71 -3.03
C VAL A 106 3.73 -14.91 -3.63
N ALA A 107 2.74 -14.14 -3.20
CA ALA A 107 1.38 -14.20 -3.73
C ALA A 107 1.36 -13.90 -5.25
N ILE A 108 2.01 -12.81 -5.67
CA ILE A 108 2.13 -12.43 -7.09
C ILE A 108 2.88 -13.48 -7.90
N SER A 109 3.99 -14.00 -7.38
CA SER A 109 4.76 -15.05 -8.07
C SER A 109 3.96 -16.35 -8.20
N GLY A 110 3.12 -16.65 -7.21
CA GLY A 110 2.19 -17.78 -7.24
C GLY A 110 1.22 -17.72 -8.41
N LEU A 111 0.76 -16.52 -8.80
CA LEU A 111 -0.11 -16.34 -9.96
C LEU A 111 0.55 -16.75 -11.28
N LEU A 112 1.88 -16.66 -11.41
CA LEU A 112 2.58 -17.16 -12.61
C LEU A 112 2.60 -18.69 -12.68
N ALA A 113 2.52 -19.36 -11.53
CA ALA A 113 2.47 -20.82 -11.45
C ALA A 113 1.04 -21.36 -11.59
N ASP A 114 0.03 -20.51 -11.42
CA ASP A 114 -1.37 -20.87 -11.59
C ASP A 114 -1.70 -21.03 -13.08
N PRO A 115 -2.09 -22.24 -13.53
CA PRO A 115 -2.48 -22.46 -14.93
C PRO A 115 -3.74 -21.72 -15.35
N ASP A 116 -4.57 -21.26 -14.41
CA ASP A 116 -5.79 -20.51 -14.68
C ASP A 116 -5.53 -18.99 -14.82
N SER A 117 -4.30 -18.54 -14.58
CA SER A 117 -3.92 -17.13 -14.78
C SER A 117 -3.96 -16.76 -16.25
N GLY A 118 -4.74 -15.72 -16.55
CA GLY A 118 -4.89 -15.23 -17.91
C GLY A 118 -3.73 -14.35 -18.38
N ARG A 119 -3.84 -13.88 -19.63
CA ARG A 119 -2.75 -13.17 -20.32
C ARG A 119 -2.46 -11.83 -19.68
N ARG A 120 -3.50 -11.10 -19.28
CA ARG A 120 -3.35 -9.77 -18.70
C ARG A 120 -2.76 -9.86 -17.29
N VAL A 121 -3.26 -10.78 -16.46
CA VAL A 121 -2.69 -11.08 -15.15
C VAL A 121 -1.20 -11.39 -15.28
N ILE A 122 -0.81 -12.33 -16.15
CA ILE A 122 0.60 -12.70 -16.35
C ILE A 122 1.44 -11.50 -16.79
N ALA A 123 0.94 -10.66 -17.70
CA ALA A 123 1.69 -9.50 -18.19
C ALA A 123 1.93 -8.45 -17.09
N GLU A 124 0.90 -8.12 -16.30
CA GLU A 124 1.01 -7.15 -15.21
C GLU A 124 1.88 -7.70 -14.07
N VAL A 125 1.76 -8.99 -13.75
CA VAL A 125 2.62 -9.67 -12.75
C VAL A 125 4.09 -9.59 -13.14
N ASN A 126 4.45 -9.91 -14.39
CA ASN A 126 5.85 -9.80 -14.83
C ASN A 126 6.36 -8.36 -14.70
N ALA A 127 5.55 -7.36 -15.05
CA ALA A 127 5.94 -5.96 -14.91
C ALA A 127 6.15 -5.55 -13.43
N LEU A 128 5.33 -6.06 -12.52
CA LEU A 128 5.49 -5.82 -11.07
C LEU A 128 6.76 -6.47 -10.52
N LEU A 129 7.05 -7.71 -10.92
CA LEU A 129 8.26 -8.41 -10.51
C LEU A 129 9.53 -7.76 -11.08
N ASP A 130 9.47 -7.25 -12.31
CA ASP A 130 10.58 -6.51 -12.94
C ASP A 130 10.83 -5.16 -12.26
N ALA A 131 9.78 -4.48 -11.81
CA ALA A 131 9.87 -3.20 -11.10
C ALA A 131 10.36 -3.34 -9.66
N ASP A 132 10.17 -4.51 -9.05
CA ASP A 132 10.61 -4.85 -7.69
C ASP A 132 10.04 -3.96 -6.57
N ASP A 133 8.89 -3.32 -6.81
CA ASP A 133 8.26 -2.37 -5.89
C ASP A 133 7.15 -3.04 -5.06
N THR A 134 7.40 -3.21 -3.76
CA THR A 134 6.45 -3.87 -2.84
C THR A 134 5.16 -3.08 -2.64
N ASP A 135 5.19 -1.75 -2.69
CA ASP A 135 4.00 -0.92 -2.51
C ASP A 135 3.11 -1.02 -3.77
N ALA A 136 3.72 -1.07 -4.95
CA ALA A 136 3.00 -1.31 -6.21
C ALA A 136 2.41 -2.73 -6.27
N MET A 137 3.15 -3.74 -5.81
CA MET A 137 2.68 -5.12 -5.69
C MET A 137 1.42 -5.19 -4.82
N ARG A 138 1.44 -4.54 -3.64
CA ARG A 138 0.27 -4.50 -2.75
C ARG A 138 -0.93 -3.81 -3.39
N ALA A 139 -0.73 -2.61 -3.90
CA ALA A 139 -1.81 -1.84 -4.51
C ALA A 139 -2.47 -2.63 -5.66
N TRP A 140 -1.66 -3.37 -6.41
CA TRP A 140 -2.16 -4.24 -7.45
C TRP A 140 -2.93 -5.44 -6.90
N LEU A 141 -2.45 -6.14 -5.86
CA LEU A 141 -3.20 -7.23 -5.24
C LEU A 141 -4.57 -6.77 -4.70
N GLU A 142 -4.64 -5.61 -4.07
CA GLU A 142 -5.88 -5.07 -3.49
C GLU A 142 -6.91 -4.69 -4.57
N THR A 143 -6.44 -4.09 -5.67
CA THR A 143 -7.32 -3.43 -6.65
C THR A 143 -7.11 -3.88 -8.09
N GLY A 144 -5.86 -3.96 -8.54
CA GLY A 144 -5.48 -4.25 -9.92
C GLY A 144 -5.76 -5.68 -10.37
N TYR A 145 -5.50 -6.67 -9.51
CA TYR A 145 -5.65 -8.09 -9.81
C TYR A 145 -7.06 -8.42 -10.30
N ARG A 146 -8.09 -7.96 -9.57
CA ARG A 146 -9.50 -8.15 -9.94
C ARG A 146 -9.84 -7.59 -11.32
N ILE A 147 -9.24 -6.46 -11.68
CA ILE A 147 -9.49 -5.80 -12.97
C ILE A 147 -8.78 -6.55 -14.10
N ALA A 148 -7.54 -6.99 -13.88
CA ALA A 148 -6.80 -7.81 -14.81
C ALA A 148 -7.51 -9.16 -15.05
N GLN A 149 -7.95 -9.81 -13.97
CA GLN A 149 -8.69 -11.07 -14.02
C GLN A 149 -10.02 -10.92 -14.75
N ALA A 150 -10.78 -9.85 -14.49
CA ALA A 150 -12.05 -9.62 -15.19
C ALA A 150 -11.88 -9.49 -16.72
N GLU A 151 -10.79 -8.90 -17.20
CA GLU A 151 -10.50 -8.86 -18.64
C GLU A 151 -10.17 -10.24 -19.19
N ASP A 152 -9.34 -11.00 -18.48
CA ASP A 152 -9.03 -12.38 -18.84
C ASP A 152 -10.27 -13.27 -18.84
N ASP A 153 -11.17 -13.09 -17.87
CA ASP A 153 -12.45 -13.80 -17.76
C ASP A 153 -13.39 -13.47 -18.93
N ARG A 154 -13.50 -12.19 -19.33
CA ARG A 154 -14.26 -11.80 -20.53
C ARG A 154 -13.74 -12.52 -21.78
N VAL A 155 -12.42 -12.59 -21.92
CA VAL A 155 -11.79 -13.29 -23.04
C VAL A 155 -12.08 -14.79 -22.97
N ALA A 156 -12.04 -15.41 -21.79
CA ALA A 156 -12.40 -16.81 -21.60
C ALA A 156 -13.87 -17.09 -21.99
N ILE A 157 -14.80 -16.22 -21.56
CA ILE A 157 -16.22 -16.34 -21.90
C ILE A 157 -16.45 -16.14 -23.40
N ALA A 158 -15.79 -15.17 -24.02
CA ALA A 158 -15.87 -14.95 -25.47
C ALA A 158 -15.36 -16.17 -26.26
N ARG A 159 -14.28 -16.82 -25.79
CA ARG A 159 -13.79 -18.08 -26.38
C ARG A 159 -14.77 -19.22 -26.21
N LEU A 160 -15.42 -19.34 -25.05
CA LEU A 160 -16.49 -20.32 -24.82
C LEU A 160 -17.64 -20.11 -25.80
N LEU A 161 -18.09 -18.86 -26.00
CA LEU A 161 -19.16 -18.52 -26.93
C LEU A 161 -18.83 -18.83 -28.39
N ALA A 162 -17.55 -18.81 -28.76
CA ALA A 162 -17.08 -19.16 -30.09
C ALA A 162 -17.11 -20.68 -30.37
N ASP A 163 -17.23 -21.52 -29.34
CA ASP A 163 -17.38 -22.96 -29.53
C ASP A 163 -18.80 -23.29 -30.05
N PRO A 164 -18.93 -23.92 -31.23
CA PRO A 164 -20.23 -24.23 -31.82
C PRO A 164 -21.00 -25.30 -31.04
N THR A 165 -20.33 -26.06 -30.16
CA THR A 165 -20.91 -27.20 -29.43
C THR A 165 -21.59 -26.83 -28.12
N ILE A 166 -21.46 -25.59 -27.65
CA ILE A 166 -22.07 -25.18 -26.38
C ILE A 166 -23.61 -25.24 -26.42
N SER A 167 -24.20 -25.62 -25.29
CA SER A 167 -25.65 -25.70 -25.15
C SER A 167 -26.31 -24.31 -25.25
N PRO A 168 -27.57 -24.20 -25.71
CA PRO A 168 -28.29 -22.93 -25.73
C PRO A 168 -28.39 -22.27 -24.34
N ALA A 169 -28.54 -23.06 -23.28
CA ALA A 169 -28.60 -22.58 -21.91
C ALA A 169 -27.26 -21.99 -21.46
N LEU A 170 -26.15 -22.69 -21.70
CA LEU A 170 -24.81 -22.19 -21.40
C LEU A 170 -24.49 -20.92 -22.18
N ARG A 171 -24.90 -20.85 -23.46
CA ARG A 171 -24.76 -19.64 -24.29
C ARG A 171 -25.52 -18.45 -23.71
N ALA A 172 -26.76 -18.66 -23.25
CA ALA A 172 -27.57 -17.60 -22.65
C ALA A 172 -26.94 -17.08 -21.35
N ALA A 173 -26.46 -17.97 -20.49
CA ALA A 173 -25.78 -17.60 -19.25
C ALA A 173 -24.45 -16.85 -19.50
N ALA A 174 -23.66 -17.29 -20.48
CA ALA A 174 -22.43 -16.62 -20.89
C ALA A 174 -22.70 -15.18 -21.37
N ASN A 175 -23.72 -14.98 -22.20
CA ASN A 175 -24.11 -13.64 -22.65
C ASN A 175 -24.59 -12.77 -21.48
N ALA A 176 -25.39 -13.32 -20.56
CA ALA A 176 -25.85 -12.58 -19.39
C ALA A 176 -24.68 -12.11 -18.50
N ALA A 177 -23.65 -12.95 -18.31
CA ALA A 177 -22.44 -12.56 -17.58
C ALA A 177 -21.66 -11.44 -18.29
N LEU A 178 -21.55 -11.49 -19.63
CA LEU A 178 -20.93 -10.43 -20.41
C LEU A 178 -21.73 -9.13 -20.41
N ASP A 179 -23.06 -9.20 -20.35
CA ASP A 179 -23.94 -8.04 -20.29
C ASP A 179 -23.87 -7.33 -18.93
N ASP A 180 -23.80 -8.09 -17.82
CA ASP A 180 -23.56 -7.57 -16.47
C ASP A 180 -22.17 -6.94 -16.38
N ASN A 181 -21.17 -7.64 -16.94
CA ASN A 181 -19.81 -7.15 -17.15
C ASN A 181 -19.02 -6.78 -15.88
N THR A 182 -19.53 -7.18 -14.71
CA THR A 182 -18.87 -7.05 -13.41
C THR A 182 -17.86 -8.19 -13.20
N PRO A 183 -16.71 -7.93 -12.54
CA PRO A 183 -15.74 -8.99 -12.22
C PRO A 183 -16.40 -10.19 -11.53
N GLU A 184 -17.33 -9.94 -10.61
CA GLU A 184 -18.02 -10.97 -9.84
C GLU A 184 -18.93 -11.83 -10.72
N ALA A 185 -19.71 -11.24 -11.63
CA ALA A 185 -20.58 -12.00 -12.54
C ALA A 185 -19.79 -12.85 -13.53
N LEU A 186 -18.72 -12.30 -14.10
CA LEU A 186 -17.83 -13.00 -15.02
C LEU A 186 -17.18 -14.21 -14.33
N ARG A 187 -16.64 -13.99 -13.13
CA ARG A 187 -15.98 -15.04 -12.35
C ARG A 187 -16.95 -16.12 -11.91
N HIS A 188 -18.10 -15.73 -11.38
CA HIS A 188 -19.14 -16.66 -10.94
C HIS A 188 -19.61 -17.58 -12.08
N PHE A 189 -19.80 -17.04 -13.28
CA PHE A 189 -20.15 -17.83 -14.46
C PHE A 189 -19.09 -18.89 -14.80
N LEU A 190 -17.81 -18.51 -14.77
CA LEU A 190 -16.70 -19.40 -15.09
C LEU A 190 -16.45 -20.47 -14.02
N GLU A 191 -16.71 -20.17 -12.75
CA GLU A 191 -16.48 -21.12 -11.65
C GLU A 191 -17.66 -22.06 -11.42
N VAL A 192 -18.90 -21.55 -11.50
CA VAL A 192 -20.11 -22.29 -11.11
C VAL A 192 -21.02 -22.53 -12.32
N GLY A 193 -21.34 -21.47 -13.06
CA GLY A 193 -22.35 -21.50 -14.11
C GLY A 193 -22.08 -22.50 -15.25
N ARG A 194 -20.80 -22.78 -15.55
CA ARG A 194 -20.43 -23.77 -16.59
C ARG A 194 -20.72 -25.23 -16.21
N TYR A 195 -20.85 -25.56 -14.92
CA TYR A 195 -21.03 -26.95 -14.45
C TYR A 195 -22.49 -27.28 -14.14
N GLU A 196 -23.31 -26.28 -13.84
CA GLU A 196 -24.74 -26.46 -13.58
C GLU A 196 -25.56 -26.60 -14.87
N LEU A 197 -24.97 -26.25 -16.02
CA LEU A 197 -25.64 -26.16 -17.32
C LEU A 197 -25.16 -27.20 -18.35
N VAL A 198 -24.49 -28.26 -17.89
CA VAL A 198 -23.99 -29.40 -18.69
C VAL A 198 -25.09 -30.44 -18.89
#